data_AF-A0A9P0LHT6-F1
#
_entry.id   AF-A0A9P0LHT6-F1
#
_cell.length_a   1.000
_cell.length_b   1.000
_cell.length_c   1.000
_cell.angle_alpha   90.00
_cell.angle_beta   90.00
_cell.angle_gamma   90.00
#
_symmetry.space_group_name_H-M   'P 1'
#
loop_
_entity.id
_entity.type
_entity.pdbx_description
1 polymer ?
#
loop_
_entity_poly.entity_id
_entity_poly.type
_entity_poly.pdbx_seq_one_letter_code
_entity_poly.pdbx_strand_id
1 'polypeptide(L)'
;MKVGTDKTPEHATRPNFISTFGLAIDQGSKLGLGKTKTLIATYSQYQVIQMNKLPLIVTFITSDSCNTGRILSLEKQLEPLLAEIAYSVSEA
;
A
#
# COMPACT_ATOMS: atom_id res chain seq x y z
N MET A 1 0.15 11.00 15.97
CA MET A 1 1.19 10.94 14.92
C MET A 1 0.58 11.42 13.61
N LYS A 2 1.04 12.52 13.00
CA LYS A 2 0.54 12.97 11.69
C LYS A 2 1.17 12.09 10.61
N VAL A 3 0.35 11.33 9.88
CA VAL A 3 0.80 10.49 8.77
C VAL A 3 0.67 11.31 7.49
N GLY A 4 1.76 11.98 7.09
CA GLY A 4 1.80 12.77 5.86
C GLY A 4 2.26 14.22 6.06
N THR A 5 2.53 14.87 4.93
CA THR A 5 2.91 16.30 4.86
C THR A 5 1.74 17.10 4.31
N ASP A 6 1.87 18.42 4.20
CA ASP A 6 0.83 19.27 3.59
C ASP A 6 0.65 19.01 2.08
N LYS A 7 1.55 18.22 1.48
CA LYS A 7 1.45 17.74 0.09
C LYS A 7 0.69 16.42 -0.03
N THR A 8 0.39 15.75 1.07
CA THR A 8 -0.35 14.49 1.07
C THR A 8 -1.85 14.80 0.94
N PRO A 9 -2.55 14.25 -0.07
CA PRO A 9 -4.00 14.44 -0.18
C PRO A 9 -4.71 13.90 1.05
N GLU A 10 -5.51 14.74 1.71
CA GLU A 10 -6.12 14.42 3.01
C GLU A 10 -7.01 13.17 2.98
N HIS A 11 -7.71 12.94 1.87
CA HIS A 11 -8.59 11.77 1.72
C HIS A 11 -7.80 10.47 1.56
N ALA A 12 -6.56 10.51 1.05
CA ALA A 12 -5.78 9.32 0.75
C ALA A 12 -5.30 8.58 2.01
N THR A 13 -5.27 9.26 3.16
CA THR A 13 -4.94 8.67 4.47
C THR A 13 -6.17 8.20 5.24
N ARG A 14 -7.38 8.44 4.73
CA ARG A 14 -8.61 8.06 5.44
C ARG A 14 -8.80 6.53 5.38
N PRO A 15 -9.21 5.87 6.48
CA PRO A 15 -9.40 4.43 6.51
C PRO A 15 -10.29 3.90 5.37
N ASN A 16 -11.39 4.61 5.06
CA ASN A 16 -12.31 4.22 3.99
C ASN A 16 -11.67 4.18 2.61
N PHE A 17 -10.70 5.06 2.34
CA PHE A 17 -9.96 5.08 1.08
C PHE A 17 -8.99 3.90 1.03
N ILE A 18 -8.24 3.68 2.12
CA ILE A 18 -7.27 2.59 2.21
C ILE A 18 -7.96 1.21 2.15
N SER A 19 -9.15 1.07 2.76
CA SER A 19 -9.91 -0.18 2.77
C SER A 19 -10.39 -0.64 1.39
N THR A 20 -10.51 0.27 0.42
CA THR A 20 -10.83 -0.10 -0.97
C THR A 20 -9.85 -1.12 -1.54
N PHE A 21 -8.59 -1.12 -1.06
CA PHE A 21 -7.59 -2.10 -1.43
C PHE A 21 -8.02 -3.55 -1.21
N GLY A 22 -8.61 -3.85 -0.04
CA GLY A 22 -8.99 -5.23 0.32
C GLY A 22 -9.94 -5.83 -0.71
N LEU A 23 -10.97 -5.07 -1.09
CA LEU A 23 -11.90 -5.48 -2.15
C LEU A 23 -11.19 -5.62 -3.50
N ALA A 24 -10.32 -4.67 -3.85
CA ALA A 24 -9.65 -4.67 -5.15
C ALA A 24 -8.68 -5.85 -5.32
N ILE A 25 -7.92 -6.24 -4.28
CA ILE A 25 -7.02 -7.39 -4.35
C ILE A 25 -7.77 -8.72 -4.38
N ASP A 26 -8.92 -8.81 -3.68
CA ASP A 26 -9.76 -10.00 -3.68
C ASP A 26 -10.36 -10.24 -5.07
N GLN A 27 -10.80 -9.17 -5.74
CA GLN A 27 -11.29 -9.27 -7.12
C GLN A 27 -10.14 -9.47 -8.11
N GLY A 28 -9.01 -8.79 -7.94
CA GLY A 28 -7.83 -8.97 -8.80
C GLY A 28 -7.31 -10.41 -8.78
N SER A 29 -7.36 -11.07 -7.62
CA SER A 29 -6.92 -12.46 -7.46
C SER A 29 -7.85 -13.46 -8.18
N LYS A 30 -9.06 -13.04 -8.59
CA LYS A 30 -10.01 -13.87 -9.33
C LYS A 30 -9.83 -13.80 -10.85
N LEU A 31 -8.86 -13.03 -11.34
CA LEU A 31 -8.57 -12.91 -12.78
C LEU A 31 -7.80 -14.11 -13.37
N GLY A 32 -7.52 -15.15 -12.58
CA GLY A 32 -6.77 -16.33 -13.03
C GLY A 32 -5.24 -16.12 -13.12
N LEU A 33 -4.72 -15.01 -12.59
CA LEU A 33 -3.29 -14.66 -12.61
C LEU A 33 -2.56 -14.96 -11.28
N GLY A 34 -3.20 -15.75 -10.41
CA GLY A 34 -2.73 -16.00 -9.04
C GLY A 34 -3.13 -14.86 -8.08
N LYS A 35 -2.49 -14.85 -6.90
CA LYS A 35 -2.80 -13.86 -5.85
C LYS A 35 -2.26 -12.48 -6.22
N THR A 36 -3.11 -11.46 -6.16
CA THR A 36 -2.70 -10.06 -6.32
C THR A 36 -1.84 -9.63 -5.13
N LYS A 37 -0.60 -9.21 -5.44
CA LYS A 37 0.38 -8.75 -4.43
C LYS A 37 0.41 -7.24 -4.27
N THR A 38 0.20 -6.51 -5.36
CA THR A 38 0.39 -5.06 -5.40
C THR A 38 -0.69 -4.44 -6.27
N LEU A 39 -1.25 -3.31 -5.82
CA LEU A 39 -2.13 -2.44 -6.58
C LEU A 39 -1.46 -1.08 -6.72
N ILE A 40 -1.46 -0.54 -7.92
CA ILE A 40 -0.93 0.80 -8.21
C ILE A 40 -2.07 1.61 -8.84
N ALA A 41 -2.46 2.69 -8.17
CA ALA A 41 -3.46 3.63 -8.65
C ALA A 41 -2.81 4.99 -8.92
N THR A 42 -2.81 5.42 -10.17
CA THR A 42 -2.25 6.70 -10.60
C THR A 42 -3.38 7.72 -10.74
N TYR A 43 -3.25 8.84 -10.05
CA TYR A 43 -4.14 10.00 -10.14
C TYR A 43 -3.38 11.19 -10.76
N SER A 44 -4.09 12.27 -11.07
CA SER A 44 -3.51 13.44 -11.75
C SER A 44 -2.38 14.14 -10.99
N GLN A 45 -2.29 13.98 -9.67
CA GLN A 45 -1.29 14.69 -8.82
C GLN A 45 -0.55 13.76 -7.84
N TYR A 46 -0.96 12.50 -7.74
CA TYR A 46 -0.40 11.56 -6.78
C TYR A 46 -0.56 10.12 -7.27
N GLN A 47 0.23 9.22 -6.71
CA GLN A 47 0.08 7.79 -6.89
C GLN A 47 -0.17 7.14 -5.53
N VAL A 48 -0.94 6.06 -5.54
CA VAL A 48 -1.19 5.21 -4.39
C VAL A 48 -0.73 3.81 -4.74
N ILE A 49 0.27 3.32 -4.01
CA ILE A 49 0.86 2.00 -4.21
C ILE A 49 0.59 1.20 -2.95
N GLN A 50 -0.22 0.15 -3.08
CA GLN A 50 -0.64 -0.66 -1.95
C GLN A 50 -0.15 -2.09 -2.13
N MET A 51 0.44 -2.65 -1.07
CA MET A 51 1.08 -3.95 -1.10
C MET A 51 0.48 -4.86 -0.04
N ASN A 52 0.15 -6.07 -0.48
CA ASN A 52 -0.45 -7.10 0.36
C ASN A 52 0.67 -7.81 1.15
N LYS A 53 0.71 -7.58 2.47
CA LYS A 53 1.71 -8.08 3.41
C LYS A 53 1.05 -8.67 4.65
N LEU A 54 0.09 -9.58 4.44
CA LEU A 54 -0.77 -10.12 5.50
C LEU A 54 -0.01 -10.43 6.81
N PRO A 55 -0.54 -10.01 7.97
CA PRO A 55 -1.85 -9.36 8.17
C PRO A 55 -1.88 -7.86 7.83
N LEU A 56 -0.78 -7.29 7.33
CA LEU A 56 -0.65 -5.86 7.04
C LEU A 56 -1.01 -5.51 5.59
N ILE A 57 -1.42 -4.25 5.40
CA ILE A 57 -1.48 -3.59 4.10
C ILE A 57 -0.52 -2.39 4.17
N VAL A 58 0.50 -2.38 3.31
CA VAL A 58 1.45 -1.26 3.23
C VAL A 58 0.99 -0.32 2.13
N THR A 59 0.70 0.93 2.48
CA THR A 59 0.23 1.95 1.52
C THR A 59 1.26 3.07 1.40
N PHE A 60 1.79 3.27 0.20
CA PHE A 60 2.62 4.43 -0.15
C PHE A 60 1.75 5.46 -0.90
N ILE A 61 1.81 6.71 -0.45
CA ILE A 61 1.18 7.85 -1.13
C ILE A 61 2.32 8.74 -1.62
N THR A 62 2.45 8.89 -2.94
CA THR A 62 3.56 9.62 -3.56
C THR A 62 3.06 10.67 -4.54
N SER A 63 3.91 11.56 -5.04
CA SER A 63 3.56 12.38 -6.20
C SER A 63 3.31 11.53 -7.44
N ASP A 64 2.59 12.07 -8.41
CA ASP A 64 2.38 11.52 -9.76
C ASP A 64 3.70 11.29 -10.53
N SER A 65 4.70 12.12 -10.25
CA SER A 65 6.05 12.07 -10.82
C SER A 65 7.02 11.13 -10.11
N CYS A 66 6.58 10.45 -9.04
CA CYS A 66 7.43 9.53 -8.30
C CYS A 66 7.80 8.30 -9.16
N ASN A 67 9.04 7.83 -9.03
CA ASN A 67 9.47 6.59 -9.68
C ASN A 67 8.90 5.39 -8.93
N THR A 68 7.84 4.79 -9.47
CA THR A 68 7.17 3.61 -8.91
C THR A 68 8.13 2.42 -8.71
N GLY A 69 9.09 2.21 -9.62
CA GLY A 69 10.08 1.14 -9.51
C GLY A 69 10.99 1.26 -8.29
N ARG A 70 11.31 2.50 -7.87
CA ARG A 70 12.03 2.75 -6.61
C ARG A 70 11.20 2.39 -5.39
N ILE A 71 9.89 2.66 -5.40
CA ILE A 71 8.99 2.27 -4.30
C ILE A 71 8.89 0.75 -4.18
N LEU A 72 8.77 0.04 -5.31
CA LEU A 72 8.79 -1.43 -5.34
C LEU A 72 10.12 -2.01 -4.82
N SER A 73 11.24 -1.30 -5.04
CA SER A 73 12.54 -1.72 -4.51
C SER A 73 12.68 -1.40 -3.02
N LEU A 74 12.10 -0.29 -2.57
CA LEU A 74 12.09 0.12 -1.16
C LEU A 74 11.30 -0.86 -0.29
N GLU A 75 10.17 -1.37 -0.78
CA GLU A 75 9.41 -2.38 -0.03
C GLU A 75 10.27 -3.59 0.35
N LYS A 76 11.10 -4.10 -0.58
CA LYS A 76 12.01 -5.22 -0.29
C LYS A 76 13.01 -4.91 0.83
N GLN A 77 13.41 -3.65 0.95
CA GLN A 77 14.32 -3.21 2.02
C GLN A 77 13.59 -3.07 3.37
N LEU A 78 12.28 -2.81 3.36
CA LEU A 78 11.45 -2.70 4.55
C LEU A 78 10.99 -4.07 5.09
N GLU A 79 11.17 -5.16 4.33
CA GLU A 79 10.68 -6.49 4.70
C GLU A 79 11.05 -6.93 6.13
N PRO A 80 12.30 -6.76 6.63
CA PRO A 80 12.63 -7.16 7.99
C PRO A 80 11.79 -6.41 9.04
N LEU A 81 11.60 -5.11 8.86
CA LEU A 81 10.79 -4.28 9.75
C LEU A 81 9.31 -4.65 9.68
N LEU A 82 8.80 -4.91 8.47
CA LEU A 82 7.40 -5.30 8.28
C LEU A 82 7.10 -6.65 8.92
N ALA A 83 8.06 -7.59 8.90
CA ALA A 83 7.92 -8.89 9.54
C ALA A 83 7.78 -8.76 11.07
N GLU A 84 8.57 -7.88 11.70
CA GLU A 84 8.45 -7.60 13.14
C GLU A 84 7.08 -7.00 13.49
N ILE A 85 6.61 -6.02 12.72
CA ILE A 85 5.29 -5.40 12.94
C ILE A 85 4.17 -6.43 12.73
N ALA A 86 4.29 -7.25 11.69
CA ALA A 86 3.32 -8.31 11.39
C ALA A 86 3.22 -9.31 12.53
N TYR A 87 4.36 -9.71 13.11
CA TYR A 87 4.42 -10.58 14.27
C TYR A 87 3.64 -10.00 15.45
N SER A 88 3.91 -8.74 15.82
CA SER A 88 3.22 -8.08 16.94
C SER A 88 1.71 -7.93 16.75
N VAL A 89 1.25 -7.77 15.51
CA VAL A 89 -0.19 -7.68 15.21
C VAL A 89 -0.87 -9.06 15.21
N SER A 90 -0.12 -10.13 14.96
CA SER A 90 -0.65 -11.51 14.94
C SER A 90 -0.76 -12.17 16.31
N GLU A 91 -0.03 -11.68 17.32
CA GLU A 91 -0.11 -12.15 18.72
C GLU A 91 -1.24 -11.48 19.53
N ALA A 92 -1.93 -10.50 18.96
CA ALA A 92 -3.00 -9.72 19.60
C ALA A 92 -4.40 -10.29 19.34
#